data_AF-A0A1G3VVI1-F1
#
_entry.id   AF-A0A1G3VVI1-F1
#
_cell.length_a   1.000
_cell.length_b   1.000
_cell.length_c   1.000
_cell.angle_alpha   90.00
_cell.angle_beta   90.00
_cell.angle_gamma   90.00
#
_symmetry.space_group_name_H-M   'P 1'
#
loop_
_entity.id
_entity.type
_entity.pdbx_description
1 polymer ?
#
loop_
_entity_poly.entity_id
_entity_poly.type
_entity_poly.pdbx_seq_one_letter_code
_entity_poly.pdbx_strand_id
1 'polypeptide(L)'
;MLAFVRNFKTLIPKSFVTIILAVLSVIALFIRLVGDTEIIDFLYDLLPIALIVFAVLFLDYKGQTLAAHIIMFMMVFGDAVGTFFRSIFSYNFGLADFTATFDWQLFVGLIICVYLMLMIASYILTNDYKVSSLKTALTFPLLLLVVYLYFRYGLTTAIISVLPILIALLSGVHLAALALMLCQVVQTPIDIIDRIFTENGLKFTSVTYWLVSLAALYLIYLFVMAGLKMIKKTE
;
A
#
# COMPACT_ATOMS: atom_id res chain seq x y z
N MET A 1 -15.04 26.01 -9.77
CA MET A 1 -14.51 24.88 -8.97
C MET A 1 -14.29 23.62 -9.81
N LEU A 2 -15.31 23.09 -10.51
CA LEU A 2 -15.17 21.88 -11.36
C LEU A 2 -14.09 22.01 -12.46
N ALA A 3 -14.02 23.15 -13.14
CA ALA A 3 -13.00 23.42 -14.16
C ALA A 3 -11.57 23.43 -13.59
N PHE A 4 -11.39 23.93 -12.37
CA PHE A 4 -10.10 23.92 -11.68
C PHE A 4 -9.65 22.48 -11.37
N VAL A 5 -10.53 21.67 -10.75
CA VAL A 5 -10.21 20.27 -10.42
C VAL A 5 -9.93 19.47 -11.70
N ARG A 6 -10.73 19.65 -12.75
CA ARG A 6 -10.51 18.97 -14.04
C ARG A 6 -9.14 19.30 -14.64
N ASN A 7 -8.72 20.57 -14.59
CA ASN A 7 -7.47 21.04 -15.16
C ASN A 7 -6.27 20.93 -14.21
N PHE A 8 -6.45 20.43 -12.97
CA PHE A 8 -5.38 20.41 -11.98
C PHE A 8 -4.15 19.65 -12.46
N LYS A 9 -4.32 18.50 -13.11
CA LYS A 9 -3.21 17.72 -13.68
C LYS A 9 -2.43 18.44 -14.78
N THR A 10 -3.03 19.44 -15.44
CA THR A 10 -2.35 20.21 -16.50
C THR A 10 -1.56 21.39 -15.95
N LEU A 11 -1.74 21.73 -14.66
CA LEU A 11 -0.95 22.75 -13.97
C LEU A 11 0.47 22.26 -13.69
N ILE A 12 0.68 20.94 -13.67
CA ILE A 12 1.96 20.32 -13.32
C ILE A 12 2.48 19.56 -14.54
N PRO A 13 3.68 19.87 -15.05
CA PRO A 13 4.26 19.11 -16.15
C PRO A 13 4.46 17.64 -15.77
N LYS A 14 4.30 16.72 -16.72
CA LYS A 14 4.36 15.27 -16.46
C LYS A 14 5.66 14.83 -15.77
N SER A 15 6.81 15.39 -16.16
CA SER A 15 8.10 15.10 -15.50
C SER A 15 8.11 15.49 -14.02
N PHE A 16 7.45 16.60 -13.67
CA PHE A 16 7.30 17.02 -12.27
C PHE A 16 6.35 16.11 -11.49
N VAL A 17 5.30 15.56 -12.12
CA VAL A 17 4.40 14.58 -11.47
C VAL A 17 5.17 13.34 -11.03
N THR A 18 6.05 12.81 -11.88
CA THR A 18 6.92 11.68 -11.54
C THR A 18 7.88 12.02 -10.40
N ILE A 19 8.49 13.22 -10.41
CA ILE A 19 9.35 13.70 -9.32
C ILE A 19 8.55 13.80 -8.01
N ILE A 20 7.33 14.34 -8.04
CA ILE A 20 6.48 14.43 -6.86
C ILE A 20 6.20 13.03 -6.32
N LEU A 21 5.79 12.07 -7.16
CA LEU A 21 5.57 10.70 -6.70
C LEU A 21 6.82 10.07 -6.08
N ALA A 22 8.01 10.30 -6.66
CA ALA A 22 9.26 9.83 -6.10
C ALA A 22 9.56 10.45 -4.72
N VAL A 23 9.34 11.76 -4.56
CA VAL A 23 9.48 12.44 -3.27
C VAL A 23 8.47 11.90 -2.25
N LEU A 24 7.21 11.71 -2.65
CA LEU A 24 6.18 11.11 -1.79
C LEU A 24 6.56 9.69 -1.37
N SER A 25 7.19 8.91 -2.24
CA SER A 25 7.69 7.57 -1.92
C SER A 25 8.80 7.61 -0.89
N VAL A 26 9.73 8.57 -0.97
CA VAL A 26 10.78 8.76 0.04
C VAL A 26 10.17 9.19 1.38
N ILE A 27 9.20 10.12 1.35
CA ILE A 27 8.46 10.54 2.56
C ILE A 27 7.73 9.34 3.18
N ALA A 28 7.08 8.50 2.37
CA ALA A 28 6.39 7.30 2.83
C ALA A 28 7.33 6.33 3.55
N LEU A 29 8.52 6.10 2.98
CA LEU A 29 9.56 5.29 3.61
C LEU A 29 10.02 5.91 4.93
N PHE A 30 10.30 7.20 4.94
CA PHE A 30 10.76 7.90 6.15
C PHE A 30 9.72 7.85 7.27
N ILE A 31 8.46 8.19 6.99
CA ILE A 31 7.39 8.17 8.00
C ILE A 31 7.19 6.76 8.55
N ARG A 32 7.30 5.73 7.71
CA ARG A 32 7.07 4.35 8.14
C ARG A 32 8.20 3.79 8.99
N LEU A 33 9.45 4.20 8.75
CA LEU A 33 10.65 3.63 9.38
C LEU A 33 11.18 4.50 10.52
N VAL A 34 10.67 5.72 10.68
CA VAL A 34 11.01 6.59 11.81
C VAL A 34 10.46 5.99 13.09
N GLY A 35 11.35 5.70 14.02
CA GLY A 35 11.01 5.16 15.34
C GLY A 35 11.45 3.70 15.54
N ASP A 36 11.78 2.99 14.47
CA ASP A 36 12.30 1.62 14.55
C ASP A 36 13.71 1.65 15.15
N THR A 37 13.88 0.97 16.28
CA THR A 37 15.18 0.88 16.98
C THR A 37 15.83 -0.47 16.80
N GLU A 38 15.05 -1.52 16.53
CA GLU A 38 15.53 -2.89 16.33
C GLU A 38 15.54 -3.27 14.85
N ILE A 39 16.49 -4.12 14.45
CA ILE A 39 16.65 -4.51 13.05
C ILE A 39 15.48 -5.37 12.54
N ILE A 40 14.86 -6.15 13.42
CA ILE A 40 13.72 -7.00 13.07
C ILE A 40 12.51 -6.11 12.76
N ASP A 41 12.21 -5.14 13.62
CA ASP A 41 11.14 -4.16 13.42
C ASP A 41 11.36 -3.36 12.13
N PHE A 42 12.59 -2.87 11.92
CA PHE A 42 12.93 -2.15 10.70
C PHE A 42 12.69 -2.99 9.43
N LEU A 43 13.09 -4.27 9.42
CA LEU A 43 12.85 -5.16 8.28
C LEU A 43 11.37 -5.48 8.12
N TYR A 44 10.65 -5.63 9.24
CA TYR A 44 9.22 -5.88 9.26
C TYR A 44 8.45 -4.76 8.56
N ASP A 45 8.82 -3.51 8.81
CA ASP A 45 8.15 -2.35 8.25
C ASP A 45 8.69 -1.93 6.88
N LEU A 46 9.99 -2.11 6.60
CA LEU A 46 10.60 -1.77 5.31
C LEU A 46 10.06 -2.62 4.16
N LEU A 47 9.90 -3.92 4.37
CA LEU A 47 9.66 -4.85 3.27
C LEU A 47 8.29 -4.61 2.58
N PRO A 48 7.17 -4.42 3.30
CA PRO A 48 5.90 -4.05 2.68
C PRO A 48 5.93 -2.68 2.02
N ILE A 49 6.45 -1.65 2.71
CA ILE A 49 6.43 -0.29 2.18
C ILE A 49 7.30 -0.16 0.93
N ALA A 50 8.43 -0.88 0.87
CA ALA A 50 9.28 -0.94 -0.32
C ALA A 50 8.55 -1.55 -1.52
N LEU A 51 7.74 -2.61 -1.30
CA LEU A 51 6.93 -3.22 -2.35
C LEU A 51 5.80 -2.29 -2.84
N ILE A 52 5.17 -1.53 -1.93
CA ILE A 52 4.17 -0.51 -2.29
C ILE A 52 4.82 0.60 -3.11
N VAL A 53 5.94 1.15 -2.65
CA VAL A 53 6.69 2.20 -3.35
C VAL A 53 7.13 1.72 -4.73
N PHE A 54 7.67 0.50 -4.82
CA PHE A 54 8.03 -0.11 -6.10
C PHE A 54 6.82 -0.20 -7.03
N ALA A 55 5.66 -0.67 -6.54
CA ALA A 55 4.45 -0.77 -7.35
C ALA A 55 4.00 0.59 -7.88
N VAL A 56 4.00 1.63 -7.02
CA VAL A 56 3.59 2.99 -7.38
C VAL A 56 4.52 3.58 -8.45
N LEU A 57 5.85 3.52 -8.24
CA LEU A 57 6.82 4.06 -9.19
C LEU A 57 6.82 3.28 -10.51
N PHE A 58 6.66 1.96 -10.45
CA PHE A 58 6.60 1.13 -11.65
C PHE A 58 5.33 1.38 -12.46
N LEU A 59 4.19 1.63 -11.82
CA LEU A 59 2.95 2.05 -12.49
C LEU A 59 3.13 3.39 -13.21
N ASP A 60 3.73 4.39 -12.55
CA ASP A 60 3.97 5.69 -13.16
C ASP A 60 4.96 5.60 -14.33
N TYR A 61 6.03 4.81 -14.17
CA TYR A 61 6.98 4.52 -15.24
C TYR A 61 6.31 3.89 -16.47
N LYS A 62 5.32 3.00 -16.27
CA LYS A 62 4.51 2.41 -17.34
C LYS A 62 3.42 3.35 -17.88
N GLY A 63 3.38 4.60 -17.41
CA GLY A 63 2.42 5.61 -17.84
C GLY A 63 1.03 5.49 -17.21
N GLN A 64 0.86 4.63 -16.20
CA GLN A 64 -0.40 4.45 -15.48
C GLN A 64 -0.44 5.37 -14.25
N THR A 65 -0.26 6.68 -14.50
CA THR A 65 -0.11 7.70 -13.45
C THR A 65 -1.33 7.78 -12.53
N LEU A 66 -2.56 7.61 -13.04
CA LEU A 66 -3.78 7.57 -12.19
C LEU A 66 -3.71 6.42 -11.17
N ALA A 67 -3.38 5.22 -11.62
CA ALA A 67 -3.29 4.05 -10.74
C ALA A 67 -2.20 4.22 -9.68
N ALA A 68 -1.05 4.80 -10.04
CA ALA A 68 0.02 5.14 -9.10
C ALA A 68 -0.48 6.08 -8.00
N HIS A 69 -1.22 7.14 -8.35
CA HIS A 69 -1.78 8.08 -7.37
C HIS A 69 -2.86 7.45 -6.50
N ILE A 70 -3.76 6.63 -7.06
CA ILE A 70 -4.79 5.94 -6.27
C ILE A 70 -4.15 4.97 -5.28
N ILE A 71 -3.14 4.21 -5.70
CA ILE A 71 -2.47 3.24 -4.81
C ILE A 71 -1.68 3.97 -3.71
N MET A 72 -0.93 5.01 -4.06
CA MET A 72 -0.23 5.86 -3.07
C MET A 72 -1.22 6.48 -2.06
N PHE A 73 -2.38 6.95 -2.55
CA PHE A 73 -3.44 7.45 -1.70
C PHE A 73 -3.99 6.36 -0.79
N MET A 74 -4.48 5.25 -1.34
CA MET A 74 -5.17 4.21 -0.56
C MET A 74 -4.25 3.50 0.45
N MET A 75 -3.00 3.25 0.07
CA MET A 75 -2.11 2.40 0.86
C MET A 75 -1.19 3.16 1.81
N VAL A 76 -0.96 4.46 1.58
CA VAL A 76 0.00 5.24 2.37
C VAL A 76 -0.66 6.44 3.05
N PHE A 77 -1.33 7.31 2.28
CA PHE A 77 -1.77 8.62 2.79
C PHE A 77 -3.29 8.74 3.04
N GLY A 78 -4.06 7.68 2.85
CA GLY A 78 -5.52 7.72 2.84
C GLY A 78 -6.15 8.05 4.19
N ASP A 79 -5.50 7.66 5.29
CA ASP A 79 -5.99 7.94 6.65
C ASP A 79 -5.50 9.28 7.21
N ALA A 80 -4.68 10.03 6.46
CA ALA A 80 -4.12 11.30 6.95
C ALA A 80 -5.21 12.33 7.27
N VAL A 81 -6.26 12.42 6.44
CA VAL A 81 -7.41 13.32 6.68
C VAL A 81 -8.17 12.89 7.94
N GLY A 82 -8.47 11.60 8.08
CA GLY A 82 -9.17 11.07 9.25
C GLY A 82 -8.38 11.31 10.54
N THR A 83 -7.08 11.05 10.50
CA THR A 83 -6.17 11.27 11.63
C THR A 83 -6.06 12.75 11.99
N PHE A 84 -5.97 13.64 11.00
CA PHE A 84 -5.97 15.08 11.24
C PHE A 84 -7.24 15.57 11.94
N PHE A 85 -8.42 15.17 11.42
CA PHE A 85 -9.70 15.55 12.04
C PHE A 85 -9.87 14.95 13.44
N ARG A 86 -9.53 13.67 13.64
CA ARG A 86 -9.53 13.05 14.97
C ARG A 86 -8.63 13.82 15.94
N SER A 87 -7.47 14.29 15.48
CA SER A 87 -6.53 15.04 16.30
C SER A 87 -7.06 16.43 16.68
N ILE A 88 -7.61 17.20 15.73
CA ILE A 88 -8.23 18.51 16.01
C ILE A 88 -9.39 18.39 16.99
N PHE A 89 -10.20 17.36 16.87
CA PHE A 89 -11.36 17.14 17.73
C PHE A 89 -11.06 16.25 18.95
N SER A 90 -9.78 16.02 19.27
CA SER A 90 -9.35 15.16 20.38
C SER A 90 -9.40 15.82 21.77
N TYR A 91 -9.94 17.05 21.86
CA TYR A 91 -10.01 17.75 23.14
C TYR A 91 -10.90 16.99 24.13
N ASN A 92 -10.33 16.64 25.28
CA ASN A 92 -11.02 15.93 26.34
C ASN A 92 -11.29 16.88 27.51
N PHE A 93 -12.57 17.16 27.75
CA PHE A 93 -13.00 18.06 28.82
C PHE A 93 -12.62 17.58 30.24
N GLY A 94 -12.52 16.27 30.46
CA GLY A 94 -12.15 15.70 31.76
C GLY A 94 -10.66 15.79 32.07
N LEU A 95 -9.81 15.76 31.04
CA LEU A 95 -8.35 15.95 31.17
C LEU A 95 -7.93 17.42 31.02
N ALA A 96 -8.85 18.29 30.56
CA ALA A 96 -8.57 19.66 30.16
C ALA A 96 -7.40 19.78 29.16
N ASP A 97 -7.26 18.77 28.30
CA ASP A 97 -6.17 18.65 27.33
C ASP A 97 -6.59 17.84 26.09
N PHE A 98 -5.80 17.94 25.03
CA PHE A 98 -5.94 17.12 23.82
C PHE A 98 -5.33 15.74 24.03
N THR A 99 -6.04 14.69 23.62
CA THR A 99 -5.52 13.32 23.70
C THR A 99 -4.64 12.94 22.51
N ALA A 100 -4.65 13.71 21.43
CA ALA A 100 -3.77 13.52 20.29
C ALA A 100 -2.60 14.50 20.32
N THR A 101 -1.42 14.01 19.91
CA THR A 101 -0.24 14.83 19.72
C THR A 101 -0.29 15.54 18.36
N PHE A 102 -0.11 16.86 18.36
CA PHE A 102 -0.02 17.66 17.14
C PHE A 102 1.41 17.69 16.60
N ASP A 103 1.74 16.71 15.75
CA ASP A 103 3.04 16.67 15.08
C ASP A 103 2.99 17.29 13.67
N TRP A 104 4.12 17.81 13.19
CA TRP A 104 4.27 18.38 11.84
C TRP A 104 3.93 17.35 10.74
N GLN A 105 4.13 16.06 11.02
CA GLN A 105 3.77 14.96 10.12
C GLN A 105 2.28 14.95 9.75
N LEU A 106 1.39 15.35 10.68
CA LEU A 106 -0.06 15.43 10.42
C LEU A 106 -0.37 16.46 9.34
N PHE A 107 0.28 17.63 9.40
CA PHE A 107 0.08 18.69 8.42
C PHE A 107 0.63 18.31 7.05
N VAL A 108 1.82 17.70 7.01
CA VAL A 108 2.42 17.22 5.76
C VAL A 108 1.56 16.12 5.14
N GLY A 109 1.10 15.15 5.94
CA GLY A 109 0.19 14.10 5.50
C GLY A 109 -1.11 14.65 4.92
N LEU A 110 -1.71 15.66 5.56
CA LEU A 110 -2.93 16.31 5.05
C LEU A 110 -2.70 16.96 3.68
N ILE A 111 -1.63 17.73 3.51
CA ILE A 111 -1.30 18.41 2.25
C ILE A 111 -1.10 17.38 1.12
N ILE A 112 -0.36 16.30 1.40
CA ILE A 112 -0.13 15.21 0.44
C ILE A 112 -1.45 14.54 0.08
N CYS A 113 -2.30 14.25 1.07
CA CYS A 113 -3.59 13.61 0.87
C CYS A 113 -4.49 14.46 -0.05
N VAL A 114 -4.58 15.78 0.20
CA VAL A 114 -5.34 16.72 -0.63
C VAL A 114 -4.76 16.78 -2.05
N TYR A 115 -3.44 16.84 -2.20
CA TYR A 115 -2.79 16.79 -3.52
C TYR A 115 -3.17 15.51 -4.29
N LEU A 116 -3.08 14.34 -3.65
CA LEU A 116 -3.42 13.06 -4.26
C LEU A 116 -4.90 13.02 -4.67
N MET A 117 -5.81 13.47 -3.80
CA MET A 117 -7.25 13.56 -4.12
C MET A 117 -7.51 14.44 -5.35
N LEU A 118 -6.88 15.61 -5.43
CA LEU A 118 -7.04 16.54 -6.57
C LEU A 118 -6.51 15.93 -7.87
N MET A 119 -5.35 15.27 -7.82
CA MET A 119 -4.80 14.56 -8.99
C MET A 119 -5.72 13.44 -9.45
N ILE A 120 -6.18 12.57 -8.53
CA ILE A 120 -7.10 11.47 -8.85
C ILE A 120 -8.38 12.01 -9.48
N ALA A 121 -9.00 13.02 -8.86
CA ALA A 121 -10.22 13.64 -9.38
C ALA A 121 -9.99 14.26 -10.77
N SER A 122 -8.86 14.93 -11.00
CA SER A 122 -8.51 15.51 -12.29
C SER A 122 -8.41 14.46 -13.41
N TYR A 123 -7.73 13.33 -13.15
CA TYR A 123 -7.61 12.24 -14.10
C TYR A 123 -8.94 11.55 -14.40
N ILE A 124 -9.77 11.31 -13.38
CA ILE A 124 -11.11 10.72 -13.55
C ILE A 124 -11.99 11.64 -14.40
N LEU A 125 -12.03 12.94 -14.09
CA LEU A 125 -12.85 13.93 -14.82
C LEU A 125 -12.42 14.18 -16.26
N THR A 126 -11.21 13.78 -16.62
CA THR A 126 -10.67 13.90 -17.98
C THR A 126 -10.74 12.60 -18.78
N ASN A 127 -11.18 11.49 -18.17
CA ASN A 127 -11.24 10.16 -18.78
C ASN A 127 -9.91 9.68 -19.41
N ASP A 128 -8.78 10.21 -18.95
CA ASP A 128 -7.45 9.86 -19.47
C ASP A 128 -6.89 8.63 -18.72
N TYR A 129 -7.60 7.51 -18.80
CA TYR A 129 -7.17 6.25 -18.22
C TYR A 129 -7.44 5.07 -19.16
N LYS A 130 -6.56 4.06 -19.12
CA LYS A 130 -6.69 2.83 -19.92
C LYS A 130 -7.01 1.67 -18.99
N VAL A 131 -8.10 0.96 -19.29
CA VAL A 131 -8.50 -0.25 -18.55
C VAL A 131 -8.19 -1.48 -19.40
N SER A 132 -7.43 -2.41 -18.84
CA SER A 132 -7.16 -3.72 -19.41
C SER A 132 -8.11 -4.79 -18.84
N SER A 133 -8.14 -5.95 -19.51
CA SER A 133 -8.88 -7.12 -19.04
C SER A 133 -8.34 -7.68 -17.72
N LEU A 134 -9.24 -8.13 -16.84
CA LEU A 134 -8.93 -8.82 -15.58
C LEU A 134 -8.48 -10.27 -15.78
N LYS A 135 -8.75 -10.89 -16.94
CA LYS A 135 -8.37 -12.27 -17.21
C LYS A 135 -6.87 -12.36 -17.47
N THR A 136 -6.12 -12.65 -16.42
CA THR A 136 -4.66 -12.66 -16.42
C THR A 136 -4.14 -13.91 -15.70
N ALA A 137 -2.85 -14.23 -15.86
CA ALA A 137 -2.23 -15.33 -15.12
C ALA A 137 -2.25 -15.11 -13.59
N LEU A 138 -2.54 -13.89 -13.13
CA LEU A 138 -2.58 -13.52 -11.72
C LEU A 138 -3.99 -13.64 -11.10
N THR A 139 -5.04 -13.91 -11.88
CA THR A 139 -6.41 -14.01 -11.35
C THR A 139 -6.57 -15.13 -10.32
N PHE A 140 -5.99 -16.32 -10.59
CA PHE A 140 -6.05 -17.43 -9.64
C PHE A 140 -5.21 -17.18 -8.37
N PRO A 141 -3.94 -16.73 -8.47
CA PRO A 141 -3.18 -16.27 -7.30
C PRO A 141 -3.91 -15.20 -6.47
N LEU A 142 -4.63 -14.27 -7.12
CA LEU A 142 -5.40 -13.23 -6.44
C LEU A 142 -6.57 -13.82 -5.66
N LEU A 143 -7.29 -14.78 -6.24
CA LEU A 143 -8.39 -15.45 -5.55
C LEU A 143 -7.90 -16.17 -4.28
N LEU A 144 -6.77 -16.86 -4.36
CA LEU A 144 -6.16 -17.48 -3.18
C LEU A 144 -5.76 -16.44 -2.13
N LEU A 145 -5.22 -15.28 -2.55
CA LEU A 145 -4.92 -14.19 -1.64
C LEU A 145 -6.17 -13.63 -0.96
N VAL A 146 -7.28 -13.45 -1.69
CA VAL A 146 -8.55 -12.97 -1.13
C VAL A 146 -9.05 -13.94 -0.06
N VAL A 147 -9.05 -15.25 -0.35
CA VAL A 147 -9.46 -16.27 0.61
C VAL A 147 -8.56 -16.24 1.85
N TYR A 148 -7.25 -16.14 1.66
CA TYR A 148 -6.29 -16.01 2.74
C TYR A 148 -6.55 -14.78 3.62
N LEU A 149 -6.71 -13.60 3.01
CA LEU A 149 -6.96 -12.34 3.73
C LEU A 149 -8.29 -12.38 4.49
N TYR A 150 -9.32 -13.00 3.89
CA TYR A 150 -10.61 -13.18 4.54
C TYR A 150 -10.47 -14.01 5.84
N PHE A 151 -9.77 -15.14 5.79
CA PHE A 151 -9.58 -15.98 6.97
C PHE A 151 -8.63 -15.37 8.00
N ARG A 152 -7.62 -14.59 7.57
CA ARG A 152 -6.65 -13.97 8.49
C ARG A 152 -7.18 -12.69 9.16
N TYR A 153 -7.87 -11.84 8.41
CA TYR A 153 -8.20 -10.46 8.83
C TYR A 153 -9.69 -10.10 8.72
N GLY A 154 -10.53 -10.99 8.20
CA GLY A 154 -11.95 -10.75 7.96
C GLY A 154 -12.24 -10.04 6.63
N LEU A 155 -13.53 -9.92 6.31
CA LEU A 155 -14.01 -9.46 5.01
C LEU A 155 -13.63 -8.01 4.69
N THR A 156 -13.81 -7.09 5.64
CA THR A 156 -13.56 -5.66 5.43
C THR A 156 -12.11 -5.39 5.04
N THR A 157 -11.18 -5.95 5.82
CA THR A 157 -9.74 -5.81 5.57
C THR A 157 -9.35 -6.48 4.26
N ALA A 158 -9.90 -7.66 3.95
CA ALA A 158 -9.65 -8.34 2.68
C ALA A 158 -10.07 -7.48 1.47
N ILE A 159 -11.24 -6.84 1.51
CA ILE A 159 -11.70 -5.95 0.43
C ILE A 159 -10.75 -4.75 0.28
N ILE A 160 -10.43 -4.06 1.38
CA ILE A 160 -9.58 -2.86 1.37
C ILE A 160 -8.18 -3.19 0.83
N SER A 161 -7.60 -4.31 1.25
CA SER A 161 -6.28 -4.77 0.78
C SER A 161 -6.27 -5.20 -0.70
N VAL A 162 -7.38 -5.70 -1.22
CA VAL A 162 -7.47 -6.24 -2.59
C VAL A 162 -7.74 -5.14 -3.63
N LEU A 163 -8.42 -4.05 -3.24
CA LEU A 163 -8.74 -2.95 -4.16
C LEU A 163 -7.50 -2.35 -4.86
N PRO A 164 -6.41 -2.00 -4.17
CA PRO A 164 -5.18 -1.54 -4.82
C PRO A 164 -4.61 -2.54 -5.83
N ILE A 165 -4.69 -3.84 -5.51
CA ILE A 165 -4.21 -4.93 -6.38
C ILE A 165 -5.05 -5.00 -7.65
N LEU A 166 -6.38 -4.90 -7.53
CA LEU A 166 -7.29 -4.87 -8.66
C LEU A 166 -7.03 -3.65 -9.56
N ILE A 167 -6.77 -2.48 -8.98
CA ILE A 167 -6.44 -1.26 -9.73
C ILE A 167 -5.15 -1.46 -10.55
N ALA A 168 -4.11 -2.05 -9.96
CA ALA A 168 -2.88 -2.37 -10.67
C ALA A 168 -3.10 -3.38 -11.82
N LEU A 169 -3.92 -4.43 -11.60
CA LEU A 169 -4.27 -5.41 -12.63
C LEU A 169 -5.10 -4.81 -13.77
N LEU A 170 -6.09 -3.99 -13.44
CA LEU A 170 -6.93 -3.25 -14.41
C LEU A 170 -6.13 -2.23 -15.20
N SER A 171 -4.97 -1.81 -14.70
CA SER A 171 -4.05 -0.92 -15.43
C SER A 171 -3.11 -1.68 -16.38
N GLY A 172 -3.16 -3.01 -16.39
CA GLY A 172 -2.34 -3.89 -17.23
C GLY A 172 -0.91 -4.09 -16.76
N VAL A 173 -0.53 -3.51 -15.61
CA VAL A 173 0.83 -3.55 -15.07
C VAL A 173 0.92 -4.66 -14.03
N HIS A 174 0.98 -5.88 -14.53
CA HIS A 174 0.96 -7.11 -13.74
C HIS A 174 2.10 -7.19 -12.69
N LEU A 175 3.29 -6.64 -12.96
CA LEU A 175 4.40 -6.68 -12.01
C LEU A 175 4.12 -5.79 -10.78
N ALA A 176 3.45 -4.66 -10.95
CA ALA A 176 3.02 -3.82 -9.83
C ALA A 176 1.96 -4.54 -8.99
N ALA A 177 0.98 -5.18 -9.64
CA ALA A 177 0.00 -6.00 -8.93
C ALA A 177 0.66 -7.12 -8.11
N LEU A 178 1.67 -7.80 -8.67
CA LEU A 178 2.41 -8.84 -8.00
C LEU A 178 3.18 -8.32 -6.77
N ALA A 179 3.80 -7.14 -6.86
CA ALA A 179 4.43 -6.49 -5.72
C ALA A 179 3.41 -6.16 -4.61
N LEU A 180 2.23 -5.65 -4.98
CA LEU A 180 1.15 -5.39 -4.01
C LEU A 180 0.58 -6.67 -3.39
N MET A 181 0.53 -7.78 -4.12
CA MET A 181 0.16 -9.10 -3.59
C MET A 181 1.21 -9.61 -2.60
N LEU A 182 2.49 -9.52 -2.94
CA LEU A 182 3.60 -9.89 -2.04
C LEU A 182 3.55 -9.06 -0.76
N CYS A 183 3.31 -7.75 -0.86
CA CYS A 183 3.21 -6.84 0.28
C CYS A 183 2.26 -7.34 1.38
N GLN A 184 1.19 -8.07 1.03
CA GLN A 184 0.22 -8.57 2.01
C GLN A 184 0.74 -9.75 2.87
N VAL A 185 1.80 -10.41 2.43
CA VAL A 185 2.29 -11.66 3.04
C VAL A 185 3.78 -11.63 3.39
N VAL A 186 4.54 -10.66 2.85
CA VAL A 186 6.02 -10.63 2.90
C VAL A 186 6.60 -10.54 4.32
N GLN A 187 5.82 -10.06 5.29
CA GLN A 187 6.19 -10.00 6.71
C GLN A 187 6.22 -11.37 7.38
N THR A 188 5.49 -12.36 6.86
CA THR A 188 5.28 -13.64 7.54
C THR A 188 6.57 -14.40 7.85
N PRO A 189 7.59 -14.46 6.97
CA PRO A 189 8.87 -15.07 7.32
C PRO A 189 9.55 -14.40 8.52
N ILE A 190 9.45 -13.07 8.63
CA ILE A 190 10.01 -12.30 9.74
C ILE A 190 9.23 -12.62 11.03
N ASP A 191 7.89 -12.62 10.97
CA ASP A 191 7.01 -13.03 12.09
C ASP A 191 7.36 -14.42 12.63
N ILE A 192 7.66 -15.38 11.74
CA ILE A 192 8.02 -16.75 12.12
C ILE A 192 9.37 -16.77 12.82
N ILE A 193 10.37 -16.09 12.26
CA ILE A 193 11.72 -16.01 12.84
C ILE A 193 11.62 -15.39 14.23
N ASP A 194 11.01 -14.22 14.35
CA ASP A 194 10.88 -13.50 15.62
C ASP A 194 10.24 -14.38 16.71
N ARG A 195 9.15 -15.08 16.40
CA ARG A 195 8.49 -15.97 17.38
C ARG A 195 9.29 -17.21 17.78
N ILE A 196 10.17 -17.71 16.92
CA ILE A 196 11.04 -18.85 17.23
C ILE A 196 12.18 -18.41 18.16
N PHE A 197 12.72 -17.21 17.94
CA PHE A 197 13.89 -16.71 18.65
C PHE A 197 13.56 -15.90 19.92
N THR A 198 12.33 -15.42 20.06
CA THR A 198 11.87 -14.73 21.27
C THR A 198 11.57 -15.70 22.41
N GLU A 199 12.02 -15.37 23.62
CA GLU A 199 11.83 -16.20 24.82
C GLU A 199 10.33 -16.45 25.06
N ASN A 200 9.92 -17.72 25.14
CA ASN A 200 8.52 -18.17 25.23
C ASN A 200 7.62 -17.87 24.01
N GLY A 201 8.15 -17.35 22.90
CA GLY A 201 7.35 -17.00 21.70
C GLY A 201 6.51 -18.16 21.16
N LEU A 202 7.06 -19.38 21.15
CA LEU A 202 6.36 -20.59 20.73
C LEU A 202 5.19 -20.98 21.65
N LYS A 203 5.29 -20.71 22.96
CA LYS A 203 4.29 -21.11 23.97
C LYS A 203 2.98 -20.33 23.84
N PHE A 204 3.01 -19.15 23.22
CA PHE A 204 1.85 -18.28 23.03
C PHE A 204 1.29 -18.32 21.60
N THR A 205 1.60 -19.38 20.83
CA THR A 205 1.06 -19.58 19.47
C THR A 205 -0.08 -20.61 19.45
N SER A 206 -0.97 -20.48 18.46
CA SER A 206 -2.07 -21.43 18.22
C SER A 206 -1.83 -22.22 16.93
N VAL A 207 -2.50 -23.36 16.77
CA VAL A 207 -2.49 -24.14 15.52
C VAL A 207 -2.93 -23.27 14.33
N THR A 208 -3.93 -22.40 14.55
CA THR A 208 -4.43 -21.45 13.55
C THR A 208 -3.32 -20.52 13.05
N TYR A 209 -2.46 -20.01 13.94
CA TYR A 209 -1.33 -19.17 13.55
C TYR A 209 -0.40 -19.89 12.56
N TRP A 210 -0.04 -21.14 12.84
CA TRP A 210 0.87 -21.90 12.00
C TRP A 210 0.25 -22.29 10.65
N LEU A 211 -1.04 -22.64 10.62
CA LEU A 211 -1.74 -22.91 9.36
C LEU A 211 -1.80 -21.67 8.46
N VAL A 212 -2.13 -20.51 9.04
CA VAL A 212 -2.13 -19.24 8.32
C VAL A 212 -0.72 -18.86 7.85
N SER A 213 0.30 -19.10 8.68
CA SER A 213 1.69 -18.83 8.32
C SER A 213 2.16 -19.68 7.15
N LEU A 214 1.84 -20.98 7.16
CA LEU A 214 2.13 -21.90 6.05
C LEU A 214 1.41 -21.48 4.76
N ALA A 215 0.14 -21.08 4.86
CA ALA A 215 -0.60 -20.56 3.71
C ALA A 215 0.05 -19.30 3.13
N ALA A 216 0.56 -18.40 3.98
CA ALA A 216 1.27 -17.20 3.55
C ALA A 216 2.59 -17.56 2.83
N LEU A 217 3.39 -18.48 3.39
CA LEU A 217 4.61 -18.97 2.75
C LEU A 217 4.34 -19.59 1.38
N TYR A 218 3.25 -20.36 1.26
CA TYR A 218 2.81 -20.90 -0.02
C TYR A 218 2.42 -19.81 -1.02
N LEU A 219 1.71 -18.76 -0.58
CA LEU A 219 1.39 -17.61 -1.42
C LEU A 219 2.64 -16.86 -1.88
N ILE A 220 3.61 -16.63 -0.99
CA ILE A 220 4.90 -16.04 -1.34
C ILE A 220 5.57 -16.86 -2.44
N TYR A 221 5.66 -18.18 -2.27
CA TYR A 221 6.22 -19.07 -3.29
C TYR A 221 5.50 -18.92 -4.63
N LEU A 222 4.16 -18.92 -4.65
CA LEU A 222 3.38 -18.75 -5.87
C LEU A 222 3.65 -17.39 -6.54
N PHE A 223 3.70 -16.30 -5.77
CA PHE A 223 3.93 -14.96 -6.30
C PHE A 223 5.35 -14.81 -6.84
N VAL A 224 6.37 -15.31 -6.14
CA VAL A 224 7.76 -15.31 -6.61
C VAL A 224 7.87 -16.10 -7.92
N MET A 225 7.28 -17.30 -7.99
CA MET A 225 7.30 -18.12 -9.20
C MET A 225 6.56 -17.46 -10.38
N ALA A 226 5.43 -16.80 -10.11
CA ALA A 226 4.72 -16.02 -11.13
C ALA A 226 5.60 -14.86 -11.64
N GLY A 227 6.28 -14.13 -10.74
CA GLY A 227 7.17 -13.03 -11.07
C GLY A 227 8.35 -13.46 -11.92
N LEU A 228 9.02 -14.55 -11.53
CA LEU A 228 10.14 -15.13 -12.29
C LEU A 228 9.74 -15.53 -13.72
N LYS A 229 8.55 -16.14 -13.88
CA LYS A 229 8.02 -16.49 -15.21
C LYS A 229 7.74 -15.26 -16.06
N MET A 230 7.29 -14.16 -15.45
CA MET A 230 7.01 -12.91 -16.16
C MET A 230 8.29 -12.22 -16.61
N ILE A 231 9.32 -12.15 -15.76
CA ILE A 231 10.61 -11.55 -16.11
C ILE A 231 11.23 -12.31 -17.29
N LYS A 232 11.29 -13.65 -17.22
CA LYS A 232 11.83 -14.51 -18.29
C LYS A 232 11.11 -14.43 -19.63
N LYS A 233 9.89 -13.90 -19.68
CA LYS A 233 9.13 -13.74 -20.94
C LYS A 233 9.40 -12.37 -21.59
N THR A 234 10.14 -11.50 -20.90
CA THR A 234 10.45 -10.13 -21.36
C THR A 234 11.88 -10.03 -21.92
N GLU A 235 12.70 -11.05 -21.70
CA GLU A 235 13.97 -11.32 -22.40
C GLU A 235 13.70 -12.20 -23.63
#